data_AF-A0A932A329-F1
#
_entry.id   AF-A0A932A329-F1
#
_cell.length_a   1.000
_cell.length_b   1.000
_cell.length_c   1.000
_cell.angle_alpha   90.00
_cell.angle_beta   90.00
_cell.angle_gamma   90.00
#
_symmetry.space_group_name_H-M   'P 1'
#
loop_
_entity.id
_entity.type
_entity.pdbx_description
1 polymer ?
#
loop_
_entity_poly.entity_id
_entity_poly.type
_entity_poly.pdbx_seq_one_letter_code
_entity_poly.pdbx_strand_id
1 'polypeptide(L)'
;MKNVYTYLSLLSLVMMTACGGSGGGGSHSSGPADPRLLTSIPEGHHSHTTAVTEDGQKVVVAGGYEAGLSPSQNVFTYGTYTRDTYDVAGSPVKADLFEPRALHTQTRATLGGSKAPRGSMLIVGGQSEDLLGPYVSNTADVYDPNSDRFVSAIGNLRIPRKNHTVTEITDPASFYYGQFVIIGGQDNSGNILNTAEIFDPMTGGFTYISARLNTPREEHTATALKSGGILIVGGNTRGFFGVESTDTGEVFDSVNLSFVPVLGRMSNARRYHTATYIDNKTPTNTADDAVLITGGLDEKGFTYSSADFYDPFMGRFVPVGSHLPKAVFRHAQNRWLFLIIPTREMRLMVILLEPQICLELELYTQQIILDKELS
;
A
#
# COMPACT_ATOMS: atom_id res chain seq x y z
N MET A 1 -11.74 -22.66 -14.34
CA MET A 1 -12.64 -22.77 -13.16
C MET A 1 -11.88 -22.98 -11.85
N LYS A 2 -10.89 -23.90 -11.72
CA LYS A 2 -10.08 -24.02 -10.49
C LYS A 2 -9.36 -22.73 -10.07
N ASN A 3 -8.84 -21.95 -11.02
CA ASN A 3 -8.17 -20.67 -10.72
C ASN A 3 -9.12 -19.56 -10.21
N VAL A 4 -10.42 -19.62 -10.55
CA VAL A 4 -11.38 -18.56 -10.17
C VAL A 4 -11.76 -18.68 -8.67
N TYR A 5 -11.88 -19.91 -8.16
CA TYR A 5 -12.13 -20.15 -6.73
C TYR A 5 -10.93 -19.76 -5.85
N THR A 6 -9.70 -19.87 -6.36
CA THR A 6 -8.47 -19.42 -5.68
C THR A 6 -8.46 -17.92 -5.42
N TYR A 7 -9.00 -17.13 -6.35
CA TYR A 7 -9.09 -15.67 -6.20
C TYR A 7 -10.25 -15.23 -5.31
N LEU A 8 -11.35 -15.98 -5.26
CA LEU A 8 -12.48 -15.69 -4.37
C LEU A 8 -12.16 -15.94 -2.88
N SER A 9 -11.30 -16.91 -2.55
CA SER A 9 -10.84 -17.12 -1.16
C SER A 9 -9.84 -16.07 -0.68
N LEU A 10 -9.02 -15.53 -1.59
CA LEU A 10 -8.14 -14.38 -1.34
C LEU A 10 -8.95 -13.10 -1.04
N LEU A 11 -10.10 -12.95 -1.69
CA LEU A 11 -11.00 -11.79 -1.61
C LEU A 11 -11.70 -11.65 -0.24
N SER A 12 -12.08 -12.77 0.39
CA SER A 12 -12.77 -12.77 1.70
C SER A 12 -11.90 -12.34 2.88
N LEU A 13 -10.58 -12.35 2.73
CA LEU A 13 -9.67 -12.23 3.87
C LEU A 13 -8.91 -10.90 3.96
N VAL A 14 -8.70 -10.22 2.82
CA VAL A 14 -8.15 -8.86 2.79
C VAL A 14 -9.13 -7.86 3.44
N MET A 15 -10.39 -8.25 3.63
CA MET A 15 -11.39 -7.48 4.37
C MET A 15 -11.10 -7.34 5.88
N MET A 16 -10.18 -8.14 6.45
CA MET A 16 -9.64 -7.88 7.79
C MET A 16 -8.48 -6.85 7.79
N THR A 17 -7.94 -6.50 6.62
CA THR A 17 -6.77 -5.60 6.49
C THR A 17 -7.12 -4.12 6.40
N ALA A 18 -8.42 -3.81 6.41
CA ALA A 18 -8.94 -2.46 6.55
C ALA A 18 -9.96 -2.46 7.68
N CYS A 19 -9.51 -2.23 8.92
CA CYS A 19 -10.39 -1.58 9.89
C CYS A 19 -10.57 -0.12 9.41
N GLY A 20 -11.34 0.04 8.33
CA GLY A 20 -12.05 1.28 8.04
C GLY A 20 -13.15 1.37 9.07
N GLY A 21 -12.97 2.24 10.08
CA GLY A 21 -13.92 2.37 11.16
C GLY A 21 -15.30 2.78 10.62
N SER A 22 -16.28 1.90 10.78
CA SER A 22 -17.66 2.33 11.06
C SER A 22 -17.80 2.38 12.58
N GLY A 23 -18.11 3.55 13.13
CA GLY A 23 -18.20 3.75 14.58
C GLY A 23 -19.16 2.76 15.26
N GLY A 24 -18.70 2.15 16.35
CA GLY A 24 -19.50 1.30 17.24
C GLY A 24 -18.62 0.53 18.22
N GLY A 25 -18.53 1.00 19.46
CA GLY A 25 -17.75 0.35 20.52
C GLY A 25 -18.41 -0.94 21.02
N GLY A 26 -17.65 -2.02 21.07
CA GLY A 26 -18.06 -3.27 21.70
C GLY A 26 -16.86 -4.20 21.92
N SER A 27 -16.48 -4.40 23.19
CA SER A 27 -15.45 -5.34 23.62
C SER A 27 -16.01 -6.76 23.68
N HIS A 28 -15.37 -7.74 23.03
CA HIS A 28 -15.68 -9.16 23.25
C HIS A 28 -14.41 -9.97 23.57
N SER A 29 -14.49 -10.73 24.67
CA SER A 29 -13.49 -11.68 25.13
C SER A 29 -13.63 -13.03 24.42
N SER A 30 -12.52 -13.60 23.96
CA SER A 30 -12.47 -14.96 23.40
C SER A 30 -11.95 -15.96 24.45
N GLY A 31 -12.63 -17.10 24.57
CA GLY A 31 -12.20 -18.27 25.36
C GLY A 31 -10.95 -18.96 24.78
N PRO A 32 -10.44 -20.03 25.43
CA PRO A 32 -9.07 -20.50 25.21
C PRO A 32 -8.95 -21.23 23.87
N ALA A 33 -8.12 -20.69 22.97
CA ALA A 33 -7.73 -21.31 21.71
C ALA A 33 -6.38 -22.04 21.85
N ASP A 34 -6.18 -23.07 21.03
CA ASP A 34 -4.88 -23.73 20.83
C ASP A 34 -3.84 -22.67 20.40
N PRO A 35 -2.71 -22.51 21.12
CA PRO A 35 -1.77 -21.41 20.91
C PRO A 35 -1.04 -21.42 19.55
N ARG A 36 -1.30 -22.39 18.67
CA ARG A 36 -0.65 -22.52 17.36
C ARG A 36 -1.56 -22.32 16.15
N LEU A 37 -2.86 -22.21 16.34
CA LEU A 37 -3.85 -22.14 15.25
C LEU A 37 -4.78 -20.96 15.49
N LEU A 38 -4.45 -19.83 14.87
CA LEU A 38 -5.31 -18.64 14.84
C LEU A 38 -5.89 -18.47 13.44
N THR A 39 -7.21 -18.64 13.34
CA THR A 39 -8.00 -18.44 12.11
C THR A 39 -8.29 -16.95 11.83
N SER A 40 -7.83 -16.07 12.71
CA SER A 40 -7.89 -14.61 12.62
C SER A 40 -6.50 -14.02 12.85
N ILE A 41 -6.26 -12.79 12.37
CA ILE A 41 -5.12 -12.00 12.84
C ILE A 41 -5.23 -11.93 14.37
N PRO A 42 -4.18 -12.28 15.15
CA PRO A 42 -4.27 -12.53 16.59
C PRO A 42 -4.80 -11.35 17.41
N GLU A 43 -4.71 -10.14 16.87
CA GLU A 43 -4.93 -8.88 17.57
C GLU A 43 -5.67 -7.89 16.64
N GLY A 44 -6.55 -7.06 17.21
CA GLY A 44 -7.28 -6.02 16.47
C GLY A 44 -6.31 -4.95 15.96
N HIS A 45 -5.80 -5.11 14.74
CA HIS A 45 -4.78 -4.25 14.15
C HIS A 45 -5.35 -3.31 13.09
N HIS A 46 -4.93 -2.05 13.13
CA HIS A 46 -5.22 -1.08 12.06
C HIS A 46 -3.98 -0.27 11.70
N SER A 47 -3.93 0.29 10.49
CA SER A 47 -2.74 0.99 9.98
C SER A 47 -1.47 0.12 9.92
N HIS A 48 -1.66 -1.20 9.81
CA HIS A 48 -0.62 -2.16 9.47
C HIS A 48 -0.38 -2.15 7.96
N THR A 49 0.73 -2.72 7.52
CA THR A 49 0.97 -2.97 6.10
C THR A 49 0.86 -4.46 5.80
N THR A 50 0.58 -4.76 4.53
CA THR A 50 0.59 -6.12 4.03
C THR A 50 1.59 -6.24 2.89
N ALA A 51 2.00 -7.45 2.52
CA ALA A 51 2.54 -7.75 1.21
C ALA A 51 2.45 -9.25 0.93
N VAL A 52 2.10 -9.62 -0.30
CA VAL A 52 2.02 -11.04 -0.71
C VAL A 52 3.42 -11.56 -1.04
N THR A 53 3.76 -12.78 -0.62
CA THR A 53 5.02 -13.45 -1.00
C THR A 53 5.07 -13.72 -2.50
N GLU A 54 6.28 -13.94 -3.03
CA GLU A 54 6.47 -14.13 -4.48
C GLU A 54 5.70 -15.34 -5.04
N ASP A 55 5.59 -16.41 -4.26
CA ASP A 55 4.85 -17.63 -4.61
C ASP A 55 3.32 -17.49 -4.44
N GLY A 56 2.84 -16.37 -3.90
CA GLY A 56 1.42 -16.15 -3.60
C GLY A 56 0.85 -17.00 -2.48
N GLN A 57 1.67 -17.76 -1.76
CA GLN A 57 1.24 -18.70 -0.72
C GLN A 57 1.01 -18.02 0.62
N LYS A 58 1.65 -16.86 0.86
CA LYS A 58 1.55 -16.15 2.13
C LYS A 58 1.29 -14.65 1.95
N VAL A 59 0.62 -14.06 2.92
CA VAL A 59 0.55 -12.61 3.12
C VAL A 59 1.34 -12.27 4.37
N VAL A 60 2.34 -11.43 4.23
CA VAL A 60 3.07 -10.85 5.37
C VAL A 60 2.28 -9.64 5.86
N VAL A 61 1.96 -9.60 7.15
CA VAL A 61 1.33 -8.47 7.83
C VAL A 61 2.35 -7.92 8.84
N ALA A 62 2.65 -6.62 8.79
CA ALA A 62 3.64 -6.01 9.66
C ALA A 62 3.07 -4.84 10.44
N GLY A 63 3.38 -4.79 11.74
CA GLY A 63 3.11 -3.70 12.66
C GLY A 63 1.64 -3.27 12.68
N GLY A 64 1.41 -1.96 12.74
CA GLY A 64 0.09 -1.36 12.94
C GLY A 64 -0.13 -0.96 14.39
N TYR A 65 -1.34 -0.52 14.71
CA TYR A 65 -1.74 -0.20 16.08
C TYR A 65 -2.55 -1.33 16.68
N GLU A 66 -2.21 -1.70 17.91
CA GLU A 66 -2.99 -2.61 18.74
C GLU A 66 -4.24 -1.92 19.32
N ALA A 67 -5.09 -2.67 20.02
CA ALA A 67 -6.32 -2.16 20.62
C ALA A 67 -6.10 -0.97 21.60
N GLY A 68 -4.89 -0.80 22.12
CA GLY A 68 -4.47 0.33 22.96
C GLY A 68 -3.93 1.55 22.21
N LEU A 69 -3.97 1.57 20.86
CA LEU A 69 -3.33 2.58 20.00
C LEU A 69 -1.80 2.64 20.11
N SER A 70 -1.17 1.65 20.73
CA SER A 70 0.29 1.51 20.73
C SER A 70 0.76 0.87 19.42
N PRO A 71 1.84 1.39 18.80
CA PRO A 71 2.46 0.75 17.66
C PRO A 71 2.91 -0.67 18.00
N SER A 72 2.67 -1.61 17.09
CA SER A 72 2.98 -3.03 17.27
C SER A 72 4.34 -3.38 16.66
N GLN A 73 5.02 -4.30 17.33
CA GLN A 73 6.25 -4.95 16.85
C GLN A 73 5.95 -6.20 16.02
N ASN A 74 4.72 -6.71 16.07
CA ASN A 74 4.39 -8.02 15.54
C ASN A 74 4.51 -8.08 14.00
N VAL A 75 5.01 -9.22 13.50
CA VAL A 75 4.90 -9.60 12.09
C VAL A 75 4.26 -10.98 11.98
N PHE A 76 3.26 -11.11 11.12
CA PHE A 76 2.56 -12.36 10.91
C PHE A 76 2.65 -12.79 9.45
N THR A 77 2.63 -14.09 9.21
CA THR A 77 2.36 -14.64 7.89
C THR A 77 1.02 -15.36 7.88
N TYR A 78 0.19 -15.02 6.91
CA TYR A 78 -1.08 -15.68 6.70
C TYR A 78 -1.00 -16.59 5.48
N GLY A 79 -1.28 -17.88 5.65
CA GLY A 79 -1.32 -18.85 4.54
C GLY A 79 -2.56 -18.67 3.67
N THR A 80 -2.38 -18.31 2.40
CA THR A 80 -3.49 -18.00 1.47
C THR A 80 -4.40 -19.20 1.18
N TYR A 81 -3.86 -20.41 1.29
CA TYR A 81 -4.60 -21.67 1.07
C TYR A 81 -4.96 -22.38 2.37
N THR A 82 -4.04 -22.44 3.33
CA THR A 82 -4.25 -23.16 4.60
C THR A 82 -5.17 -22.40 5.54
N ARG A 83 -5.25 -21.07 5.36
CA ARG A 83 -5.96 -20.12 6.23
C ARG A 83 -5.43 -20.03 7.66
N ASP A 84 -4.23 -20.52 7.87
CA ASP A 84 -3.54 -20.45 9.14
C ASP A 84 -2.74 -19.15 9.23
N THR A 85 -2.74 -18.54 10.41
CA THR A 85 -1.80 -17.48 10.75
C THR A 85 -0.62 -18.08 11.50
N TYR A 86 0.57 -17.85 10.98
CA TYR A 86 1.81 -18.23 11.64
C TYR A 86 2.53 -16.96 12.10
N ASP A 87 2.93 -16.95 13.36
CA ASP A 87 3.93 -16.01 13.85
C ASP A 87 5.24 -16.23 13.08
N VAL A 88 5.93 -15.13 12.78
CA VAL A 88 7.26 -15.16 12.17
C VAL A 88 8.22 -15.66 13.25
N ALA A 89 8.92 -16.76 12.95
CA ALA A 89 9.62 -17.69 13.87
C ALA A 89 8.75 -18.77 14.53
N GLY A 90 8.97 -20.03 14.13
CA GLY A 90 8.55 -21.23 14.88
C GLY A 90 9.27 -21.43 16.23
N SER A 91 9.66 -20.35 16.91
CA SER A 91 10.41 -20.31 18.17
C SER A 91 9.61 -19.49 19.21
N PRO A 92 9.66 -19.83 20.51
CA PRO A 92 8.98 -19.07 21.57
C PRO A 92 9.53 -17.64 21.81
N VAL A 93 10.43 -17.15 20.95
CA VAL A 93 10.93 -15.77 20.95
C VAL A 93 10.44 -15.13 19.65
N LYS A 94 9.51 -14.18 19.78
CA LYS A 94 8.91 -13.44 18.67
C LYS A 94 10.00 -12.87 17.76
N ALA A 95 10.00 -13.21 16.46
CA ALA A 95 10.79 -12.48 15.48
C ALA A 95 9.95 -11.29 15.01
N ASP A 96 10.04 -10.23 15.80
CA ASP A 96 9.31 -8.99 15.61
C ASP A 96 10.15 -7.94 14.88
N LEU A 97 9.48 -6.90 14.39
CA LEU A 97 10.12 -5.65 13.96
C LEU A 97 11.12 -5.18 15.03
N PHE A 98 12.27 -4.63 14.61
CA PHE A 98 13.25 -4.11 15.58
C PHE A 98 12.70 -2.94 16.37
N GLU A 99 11.72 -2.22 15.79
CA GLU A 99 11.02 -1.09 16.40
C GLU A 99 9.51 -1.25 16.15
N PRO A 100 8.65 -1.02 17.17
CA PRO A 100 7.20 -1.05 16.98
C PRO A 100 6.78 0.09 16.04
N ARG A 101 5.93 -0.20 15.05
CA ARG A 101 5.57 0.83 14.07
C ARG A 101 4.16 0.65 13.49
N ALA A 102 3.48 1.77 13.29
CA ALA A 102 2.23 1.90 12.53
C ALA A 102 2.36 2.99 11.48
N LEU A 103 1.44 3.09 10.51
CA LEU A 103 1.48 4.15 9.47
C LEU A 103 2.80 4.18 8.66
N HIS A 104 3.51 3.05 8.67
CA HIS A 104 4.70 2.79 7.88
C HIS A 104 4.29 2.30 6.49
N THR A 105 5.26 2.06 5.62
CA THR A 105 5.00 1.39 4.34
C THR A 105 5.84 0.15 4.17
N GLN A 106 5.32 -0.78 3.36
CA GLN A 106 5.95 -2.04 3.06
C GLN A 106 5.94 -2.27 1.56
N THR A 107 7.05 -2.74 1.01
CA THR A 107 7.16 -3.14 -0.40
C THR A 107 7.99 -4.41 -0.51
N ARG A 108 7.51 -5.36 -1.32
CA ARG A 108 8.26 -6.58 -1.63
C ARG A 108 9.34 -6.27 -2.66
N ALA A 109 10.56 -6.73 -2.42
CA ALA A 109 11.64 -6.67 -3.39
C ALA A 109 11.44 -7.68 -4.52
N THR A 110 11.36 -7.22 -5.78
CA THR A 110 11.22 -8.10 -6.94
C THR A 110 12.55 -8.46 -7.58
N LEU A 111 13.53 -7.55 -7.56
CA LEU A 111 14.88 -7.81 -8.04
C LEU A 111 15.80 -8.24 -6.90
N GLY A 112 15.76 -7.49 -5.81
CA GLY A 112 16.48 -7.76 -4.57
C GLY A 112 17.98 -7.45 -4.61
N GLY A 113 18.64 -7.64 -3.47
CA GLY A 113 20.06 -7.45 -3.23
C GLY A 113 20.52 -8.08 -1.91
N SER A 114 21.79 -7.96 -1.54
CA SER A 114 22.32 -8.60 -0.32
C SER A 114 21.68 -8.14 0.99
N LYS A 115 21.12 -6.92 1.02
CA LYS A 115 20.46 -6.31 2.18
C LYS A 115 18.94 -6.27 2.09
N ALA A 116 18.38 -6.48 0.90
CA ALA A 116 16.98 -6.84 0.74
C ALA A 116 16.85 -7.92 -0.34
N PRO A 117 16.99 -9.21 0.02
CA PRO A 117 16.92 -10.32 -0.92
C PRO A 117 15.61 -10.32 -1.71
N ARG A 118 15.62 -10.90 -2.90
CA ARG A 118 14.40 -11.07 -3.69
C ARG A 118 13.33 -11.77 -2.86
N GLY A 119 12.13 -11.21 -2.87
CA GLY A 119 10.99 -11.70 -2.09
C GLY A 119 10.90 -11.14 -0.67
N SER A 120 11.95 -10.49 -0.16
CA SER A 120 11.93 -9.82 1.15
C SER A 120 11.02 -8.59 1.15
N MET A 121 10.60 -8.20 2.35
CA MET A 121 9.72 -7.08 2.63
C MET A 121 10.55 -5.95 3.22
N LEU A 122 10.70 -4.85 2.48
CA LEU A 122 11.26 -3.61 3.00
C LEU A 122 10.15 -2.84 3.71
N ILE A 123 10.35 -2.55 4.99
CA ILE A 123 9.37 -1.94 5.91
C ILE A 123 10.00 -0.66 6.45
N VAL A 124 9.43 0.51 6.16
CA VAL A 124 10.13 1.80 6.34
C VAL A 124 9.32 2.78 7.16
N GLY A 125 9.98 3.46 8.10
CA GLY A 125 9.48 4.59 8.88
C GLY A 125 8.24 4.24 9.71
N GLY A 126 7.29 5.18 9.73
CA GLY A 126 6.05 5.06 10.49
C GLY A 126 6.07 5.84 11.80
N GLN A 127 5.02 5.65 12.59
CA GLN A 127 4.91 6.15 13.95
C GLN A 127 5.27 5.04 14.93
N SER A 128 6.13 5.37 15.87
CA SER A 128 6.57 4.56 16.99
C SER A 128 6.31 5.32 18.29
N GLU A 129 6.62 4.70 19.43
CA GLU A 129 6.44 5.27 20.76
C GLU A 129 7.56 4.84 21.69
N ASP A 130 8.04 5.76 22.52
CA ASP A 130 8.98 5.50 23.60
C ASP A 130 8.50 6.15 24.91
N LEU A 131 9.38 6.20 25.92
CA LEU A 131 9.06 6.78 27.24
C LEU A 131 8.73 8.29 27.19
N LEU A 132 9.05 8.99 26.11
CA LEU A 132 8.79 10.42 25.90
C LEU A 132 7.52 10.67 25.07
N GLY A 133 6.91 9.61 24.53
CA GLY A 133 5.66 9.64 23.78
C GLY A 133 5.83 9.23 22.31
N PRO A 134 4.82 9.50 21.45
CA PRO A 134 4.86 9.09 20.07
C PRO A 134 5.87 9.91 19.27
N TYR A 135 6.62 9.24 18.40
CA TYR A 135 7.53 9.86 17.46
C TYR A 135 7.40 9.26 16.07
N VAL A 136 7.85 10.00 15.06
CA VAL A 136 7.97 9.50 13.70
C VAL A 136 9.35 8.87 13.52
N SER A 137 9.36 7.61 13.13
CA SER A 137 10.57 6.81 12.96
C SER A 137 11.28 7.12 11.65
N ASN A 138 12.61 7.06 11.69
CA ASN A 138 13.48 7.07 10.50
C ASN A 138 14.13 5.71 10.24
N THR A 139 13.79 4.68 11.02
CA THR A 139 14.35 3.34 10.84
C THR A 139 13.64 2.58 9.74
N ALA A 140 14.28 1.51 9.28
CA ALA A 140 13.67 0.55 8.38
C ALA A 140 14.07 -0.86 8.83
N ASP A 141 13.20 -1.82 8.52
CA ASP A 141 13.40 -3.24 8.76
C ASP A 141 13.25 -3.97 7.42
N VAL A 142 14.00 -5.06 7.24
CA VAL A 142 13.85 -5.95 6.08
C VAL A 142 13.57 -7.35 6.57
N TYR A 143 12.39 -7.86 6.26
CA TYR A 143 11.97 -9.20 6.61
C TYR A 143 12.05 -10.13 5.39
N ASP A 144 12.85 -11.19 5.47
CA ASP A 144 12.90 -12.24 4.45
C ASP A 144 11.98 -13.42 4.83
N PRO A 145 10.83 -13.58 4.15
CA PRO A 145 9.90 -14.66 4.43
C PRO A 145 10.41 -16.04 4.00
N ASN A 146 11.48 -16.13 3.20
CA ASN A 146 12.06 -17.41 2.78
C ASN A 146 12.92 -18.03 3.89
N SER A 147 13.68 -17.19 4.59
CA SER A 147 14.51 -17.60 5.72
C SER A 147 13.85 -17.35 7.08
N ASP A 148 12.68 -16.72 7.09
CA ASP A 148 11.89 -16.38 8.29
C ASP A 148 12.71 -15.51 9.26
N ARG A 149 13.43 -14.52 8.70
CA ARG A 149 14.41 -13.71 9.45
C ARG A 149 14.42 -12.25 9.01
N PHE A 150 14.76 -11.39 9.96
CA PHE A 150 15.14 -10.02 9.66
C PHE A 150 16.59 -9.92 9.22
N VAL A 151 16.84 -9.11 8.19
CA VAL A 151 18.19 -8.75 7.78
C VAL A 151 18.74 -7.71 8.74
N SER A 152 19.85 -8.04 9.41
CA SER A 152 20.51 -7.11 10.34
C SER A 152 21.33 -6.03 9.62
N ALA A 153 21.48 -4.89 10.30
CA ALA A 153 22.36 -3.79 9.93
C ALA A 153 22.05 -3.19 8.55
N ILE A 154 20.91 -2.50 8.46
CA ILE A 154 20.59 -1.55 7.40
C ILE A 154 20.65 -0.12 7.94
N GLY A 155 20.82 0.85 7.04
CA GLY A 155 20.85 2.26 7.41
C GLY A 155 19.47 2.77 7.80
N ASN A 156 19.43 4.05 8.15
CA ASN A 156 18.21 4.77 8.46
C ASN A 156 17.98 5.87 7.42
N LEU A 157 16.72 6.26 7.26
CA LEU A 157 16.35 7.48 6.56
C LEU A 157 17.02 8.69 7.22
N ARG A 158 17.39 9.66 6.41
CA ARG A 158 17.84 10.97 6.87
C ARG A 158 16.69 11.77 7.49
N ILE A 159 15.49 11.67 6.93
CA ILE A 159 14.30 12.37 7.44
C ILE A 159 13.27 11.33 7.91
N PRO A 160 12.88 11.34 9.21
CA PRO A 160 11.81 10.47 9.70
C PRO A 160 10.50 10.76 8.98
N ARG A 161 9.73 9.71 8.66
CA ARG A 161 8.48 9.88 7.93
C ARG A 161 7.46 8.77 8.23
N LYS A 162 6.20 9.16 8.35
CA LYS A 162 5.01 8.29 8.31
C LYS A 162 4.09 8.69 7.16
N ASN A 163 3.12 7.83 6.79
CA ASN A 163 2.19 8.09 5.69
C ASN A 163 2.87 8.43 4.34
N HIS A 164 4.11 8.00 4.15
CA HIS A 164 4.86 8.14 2.92
C HIS A 164 4.53 6.98 1.97
N THR A 165 5.21 6.90 0.83
CA THR A 165 5.17 5.72 -0.05
C THR A 165 6.58 5.16 -0.24
N VAL A 166 6.69 3.85 -0.40
CA VAL A 166 7.91 3.14 -0.84
C VAL A 166 7.55 2.44 -2.15
N THR A 167 8.38 2.56 -3.17
CA THR A 167 8.15 1.92 -4.47
C THR A 167 9.47 1.48 -5.09
N GLU A 168 9.54 0.24 -5.57
CA GLU A 168 10.71 -0.26 -6.31
C GLU A 168 10.82 0.44 -7.67
N ILE A 169 12.01 0.92 -8.01
CA ILE A 169 12.34 1.51 -9.29
C ILE A 169 12.52 0.38 -10.30
N THR A 170 11.56 0.19 -11.18
CA THR A 170 11.56 -0.87 -12.19
C THR A 170 11.94 -0.39 -13.58
N ASP A 171 12.50 0.82 -13.70
CA ASP A 171 13.00 1.37 -14.97
C ASP A 171 14.37 0.79 -15.34
N PRO A 172 14.48 -0.06 -16.37
CA PRO A 172 15.76 -0.63 -16.77
C PRO A 172 16.74 0.43 -17.33
N ALA A 173 16.28 1.64 -17.67
CA ALA A 173 17.14 2.75 -18.10
C ALA A 173 17.74 3.52 -16.91
N SER A 174 17.23 3.33 -15.69
CA SER A 174 17.72 4.03 -14.50
C SER A 174 18.96 3.36 -13.91
N PHE A 175 19.93 4.16 -13.48
CA PHE A 175 21.02 3.69 -12.63
C PHE A 175 20.53 3.13 -11.28
N TYR A 176 19.31 3.50 -10.88
CA TYR A 176 18.67 3.07 -9.64
C TYR A 176 17.72 1.87 -9.84
N TYR A 177 17.81 1.16 -10.96
CA TYR A 177 17.02 -0.05 -11.21
C TYR A 177 17.15 -1.07 -10.07
N GLY A 178 16.01 -1.51 -9.53
CA GLY A 178 15.91 -2.41 -8.37
C GLY A 178 16.12 -1.76 -7.00
N GLN A 179 16.43 -0.47 -6.95
CA GLN A 179 16.41 0.30 -5.70
C GLN A 179 15.00 0.78 -5.37
N PHE A 180 14.78 1.29 -4.17
CA PHE A 180 13.45 1.69 -3.70
C PHE A 180 13.43 3.19 -3.46
N VAL A 181 12.48 3.90 -4.06
CA VAL A 181 12.27 5.32 -3.77
C VAL A 181 11.25 5.47 -2.65
N ILE A 182 11.56 6.33 -1.69
CA ILE A 182 10.74 6.65 -0.53
C ILE A 182 10.31 8.10 -0.64
N ILE A 183 9.00 8.37 -0.75
CA ILE A 183 8.48 9.66 -1.22
C ILE A 183 7.50 10.26 -0.22
N GLY A 184 7.68 11.55 0.09
CA GLY A 184 6.76 12.35 0.89
C GLY A 184 6.57 11.83 2.31
N GLY A 185 5.35 11.96 2.83
CA GLY A 185 4.98 11.64 4.20
C GLY A 185 4.99 12.85 5.12
N GLN A 186 4.95 12.60 6.42
CA GLN A 186 4.96 13.61 7.47
C GLN A 186 6.10 13.32 8.45
N ASP A 187 6.86 14.35 8.83
CA ASP A 187 7.95 14.25 9.79
C ASP A 187 7.49 14.35 11.25
N ASN A 188 8.44 14.23 12.19
CA ASN A 188 8.16 14.33 13.63
C ASN A 188 7.67 15.71 14.08
N SER A 189 7.93 16.74 13.27
CA SER A 189 7.45 18.10 13.45
C SER A 189 6.20 18.36 12.62
N GLY A 190 5.47 17.31 12.22
CA GLY A 190 4.18 17.38 11.53
C GLY A 190 4.21 18.15 10.20
N ASN A 191 5.40 18.36 9.64
CA ASN A 191 5.56 18.96 8.33
C ASN A 191 5.28 17.91 7.28
N ILE A 192 4.45 18.26 6.30
CA ILE A 192 4.26 17.43 5.12
C ILE A 192 5.50 17.58 4.22
N LEU A 193 6.09 16.45 3.87
CA LEU A 193 7.36 16.39 3.17
C LEU A 193 7.16 16.46 1.66
N ASN A 194 8.04 17.21 1.01
CA ASN A 194 8.26 17.18 -0.44
C ASN A 194 9.62 16.57 -0.81
N THR A 195 10.18 15.75 0.07
CA THR A 195 11.50 15.15 -0.07
C THR A 195 11.40 13.65 -0.36
N ALA A 196 12.45 13.12 -0.96
CA ALA A 196 12.56 11.69 -1.25
C ALA A 196 13.96 11.15 -0.93
N GLU A 197 14.02 9.85 -0.70
CA GLU A 197 15.25 9.10 -0.43
C GLU A 197 15.23 7.80 -1.26
N ILE A 198 16.39 7.25 -1.58
CA ILE A 198 16.53 5.95 -2.26
C ILE A 198 17.21 4.96 -1.33
N PHE A 199 16.61 3.79 -1.16
CA PHE A 199 17.22 2.65 -0.49
C PHE A 199 17.88 1.72 -1.52
N ASP A 200 19.17 1.47 -1.33
CA ASP A 200 19.92 0.50 -2.11
C ASP A 200 19.86 -0.88 -1.43
N PRO A 201 19.21 -1.89 -2.05
CA PRO A 201 19.10 -3.23 -1.48
C PRO A 201 20.43 -4.00 -1.48
N MET A 202 21.49 -3.52 -2.15
CA MET A 202 22.81 -4.15 -2.10
C MET A 202 23.57 -3.73 -0.84
N THR A 203 23.66 -2.42 -0.59
CA THR A 203 24.43 -1.87 0.53
C THR A 203 23.60 -1.72 1.80
N GLY A 204 22.28 -1.67 1.68
CA GLY A 204 21.36 -1.35 2.78
C GLY A 204 21.37 0.12 3.17
N GLY A 205 21.97 0.99 2.35
CA GLY A 205 22.10 2.41 2.60
C GLY A 205 20.93 3.22 2.05
N PHE A 206 20.64 4.35 2.70
CA PHE A 206 19.68 5.35 2.23
C PHE A 206 20.42 6.57 1.68
N THR A 207 20.03 7.03 0.48
CA THR A 207 20.58 8.22 -0.17
C THR A 207 19.50 9.28 -0.31
N TYR A 208 19.74 10.47 0.21
CA TYR A 208 18.83 11.60 0.07
C TYR A 208 18.86 12.18 -1.36
N ILE A 209 17.69 12.38 -1.96
CA ILE A 209 17.55 13.00 -3.29
C ILE A 209 17.36 14.51 -3.12
N SER A 210 18.14 15.32 -3.85
CA SER A 210 18.04 16.79 -3.80
C SER A 210 16.79 17.34 -4.48
N ALA A 211 16.26 16.63 -5.48
CA ALA A 211 15.02 16.98 -6.15
C ALA A 211 13.84 16.89 -5.16
N ARG A 212 12.85 17.76 -5.36
CA ARG A 212 11.68 17.89 -4.50
C ARG A 212 10.42 17.73 -5.29
N LEU A 213 9.38 17.20 -4.63
CA LEU A 213 8.03 17.26 -5.14
C LEU A 213 7.60 18.72 -5.22
N ASN A 214 6.86 19.06 -6.26
CA ASN A 214 6.25 20.38 -6.42
C ASN A 214 5.18 20.61 -5.35
N THR A 215 4.48 19.53 -4.96
CA THR A 215 3.49 19.56 -3.88
C THR A 215 3.90 18.62 -2.75
N PRO A 216 4.15 19.11 -1.51
CA PRO A 216 4.35 18.24 -0.36
C PRO A 216 3.10 17.38 -0.15
N ARG A 217 3.28 16.09 0.14
CA ARG A 217 2.14 15.18 0.31
C ARG A 217 2.43 14.03 1.28
N GLU A 218 1.42 13.69 2.07
CA GLU A 218 1.30 12.42 2.80
C GLU A 218 0.00 11.71 2.39
N GLU A 219 -0.17 10.43 2.73
CA GLU A 219 -1.41 9.67 2.47
C GLU A 219 -1.78 9.58 0.98
N HIS A 220 -0.79 9.79 0.13
CA HIS A 220 -0.84 9.70 -1.32
C HIS A 220 -0.53 8.27 -1.77
N THR A 221 -0.64 8.01 -3.06
CA THR A 221 -0.23 6.73 -3.64
C THR A 221 0.90 6.93 -4.63
N ALA A 222 1.76 5.91 -4.75
CA ALA A 222 2.85 5.87 -5.71
C ALA A 222 2.77 4.56 -6.49
N THR A 223 2.74 4.64 -7.82
CA THR A 223 2.54 3.48 -8.69
C THR A 223 3.65 3.45 -9.75
N ALA A 224 4.47 2.40 -9.74
CA ALA A 224 5.43 2.16 -10.81
C ALA A 224 4.71 1.92 -12.15
N LEU A 225 5.12 2.65 -13.18
CA LEU A 225 4.62 2.54 -14.54
C LEU A 225 5.55 1.65 -15.36
N LYS A 226 5.02 0.94 -16.36
CA LYS A 226 5.86 0.17 -17.30
C LYS A 226 6.81 1.04 -18.11
N SER A 227 6.51 2.33 -18.29
CA SER A 227 7.39 3.29 -18.93
C SER A 227 8.65 3.61 -18.11
N GLY A 228 8.72 3.17 -16.84
CA GLY A 228 9.85 3.41 -15.94
C GLY A 228 9.61 4.53 -14.92
N GLY A 229 8.67 5.43 -15.18
CA GLY A 229 8.27 6.47 -14.23
C GLY A 229 7.50 5.91 -13.02
N ILE A 230 7.48 6.65 -11.92
CA ILE A 230 6.60 6.36 -10.77
C ILE A 230 5.58 7.47 -10.64
N LEU A 231 4.30 7.15 -10.86
CA LEU A 231 3.19 8.09 -10.73
C LEU A 231 2.85 8.29 -9.25
N ILE A 232 2.86 9.54 -8.80
CA ILE A 232 2.57 9.97 -7.44
C ILE A 232 1.30 10.83 -7.47
N VAL A 233 0.24 10.43 -6.77
CA VAL A 233 -1.08 11.10 -6.91
C VAL A 233 -1.80 11.33 -5.60
N GLY A 234 -2.51 12.46 -5.55
CA GLY A 234 -3.34 12.87 -4.42
C GLY A 234 -2.58 13.04 -3.11
N GLY A 235 -3.28 12.82 -2.00
CA GLY A 235 -2.76 12.95 -0.65
C GLY A 235 -3.19 14.23 0.05
N ASN A 236 -2.72 14.39 1.29
CA ASN A 236 -2.88 15.59 2.11
C ASN A 236 -1.64 16.48 1.99
N THR A 237 -1.83 17.77 1.69
CA THR A 237 -0.76 18.74 1.45
C THR A 237 -0.53 19.69 2.62
N ARG A 238 -1.41 19.66 3.62
CA ARG A 238 -1.35 20.56 4.78
C ARG A 238 -1.20 19.75 6.06
N GLY A 239 -0.19 20.10 6.86
CA GLY A 239 0.14 19.40 8.10
C GLY A 239 -0.62 19.93 9.30
N PHE A 240 0.11 20.42 10.31
CA PHE A 240 -0.36 20.91 11.60
C PHE A 240 -1.63 21.80 11.66
N PHE A 241 -2.03 22.43 10.56
CA PHE A 241 -3.12 23.43 10.52
C PHE A 241 -4.40 22.94 9.86
N GLY A 242 -4.53 21.64 9.59
CA GLY A 242 -5.73 21.03 9.02
C GLY A 242 -5.42 20.13 7.83
N VAL A 243 -6.47 19.58 7.24
CA VAL A 243 -6.37 18.69 6.07
C VAL A 243 -6.64 19.50 4.81
N GLU A 244 -5.80 19.31 3.80
CA GLU A 244 -6.00 19.85 2.45
C GLU A 244 -5.71 18.71 1.46
N SER A 245 -6.76 18.12 0.90
CA SER A 245 -6.58 17.07 -0.10
C SER A 245 -6.18 17.71 -1.44
N THR A 246 -5.33 17.02 -2.20
CA THR A 246 -4.97 17.45 -3.57
C THR A 246 -5.50 16.50 -4.64
N ASP A 247 -5.80 17.04 -5.81
CA ASP A 247 -6.16 16.33 -7.05
C ASP A 247 -5.00 16.25 -8.04
N THR A 248 -3.81 16.71 -7.64
CA THR A 248 -2.63 16.79 -8.49
C THR A 248 -1.80 15.51 -8.48
N GLY A 249 -1.10 15.27 -9.59
CA GLY A 249 -0.13 14.19 -9.74
C GLY A 249 1.22 14.69 -10.23
N GLU A 250 2.25 13.91 -9.94
CA GLU A 250 3.61 14.11 -10.42
C GLU A 250 4.21 12.74 -10.78
N VAL A 251 5.09 12.68 -11.76
CA VAL A 251 5.83 11.47 -12.13
C VAL A 251 7.28 11.65 -11.68
N PHE A 252 7.77 10.72 -10.85
CA PHE A 252 9.20 10.62 -10.57
C PHE A 252 9.90 9.96 -11.75
N ASP A 253 10.76 10.73 -12.40
CA ASP A 253 11.69 10.27 -13.42
C ASP A 253 12.98 9.80 -12.72
N SER A 254 13.16 8.48 -12.71
CA SER A 254 14.28 7.83 -12.04
C SER A 254 15.60 7.90 -12.82
N VAL A 255 15.57 8.29 -14.09
CA VAL A 255 16.78 8.50 -14.91
C VAL A 255 17.38 9.86 -14.59
N ASN A 256 16.53 10.90 -14.54
CA ASN A 256 16.95 12.28 -14.29
C ASN A 256 16.87 12.68 -12.81
N LEU A 257 16.38 11.79 -11.93
CA LEU A 257 16.09 12.08 -10.52
C LEU A 257 15.28 13.36 -10.36
N SER A 258 14.13 13.43 -11.03
CA SER A 258 13.29 14.64 -11.04
C SER A 258 11.81 14.31 -10.85
N PHE A 259 11.04 15.30 -10.40
CA PHE A 259 9.59 15.20 -10.26
C PHE A 259 8.92 16.08 -11.32
N VAL A 260 8.24 15.44 -12.27
CA VAL A 260 7.60 16.09 -13.40
C VAL A 260 6.09 16.19 -13.13
N PRO A 261 5.50 17.39 -13.08
CA PRO A 261 4.06 17.54 -12.89
C PRO A 261 3.25 16.87 -14.00
N VAL A 262 2.18 16.17 -13.62
CA VAL A 262 1.17 15.68 -14.56
C VAL A 262 0.31 16.85 -15.03
N LEU A 263 0.16 17.01 -16.35
CA LEU A 263 -0.69 18.04 -16.94
C LEU A 263 -2.15 17.59 -16.87
N GLY A 264 -2.88 18.14 -15.90
CA GLY A 264 -4.27 17.80 -15.62
C GLY A 264 -4.47 17.43 -14.17
N ARG A 265 -5.73 17.32 -13.76
CA ARG A 265 -6.12 17.04 -12.37
C ARG A 265 -7.07 15.87 -12.33
N MET A 266 -7.03 15.10 -11.25
CA MET A 266 -8.07 14.12 -10.93
C MET A 266 -9.41 14.85 -10.76
N SER A 267 -10.51 14.13 -10.97
CA SER A 267 -11.85 14.70 -10.84
C SER A 267 -12.18 15.18 -9.43
N ASN A 268 -11.53 14.58 -8.43
CA ASN A 268 -11.67 14.96 -7.03
C ASN A 268 -10.30 14.93 -6.33
N ALA A 269 -10.10 15.91 -5.45
CA ALA A 269 -8.98 15.91 -4.54
C ALA A 269 -9.18 14.81 -3.48
N ARG A 270 -8.23 13.89 -3.37
CA ARG A 270 -8.41 12.67 -2.56
C ARG A 270 -7.14 12.26 -1.82
N ARG A 271 -7.29 11.81 -0.57
CA ARG A 271 -6.25 11.16 0.26
C ARG A 271 -6.72 9.79 0.72
N TYR A 272 -5.81 8.92 1.16
CA TYR A 272 -6.11 7.52 1.54
C TYR A 272 -6.84 6.71 0.46
N HIS A 273 -6.71 7.10 -0.80
CA HIS A 273 -7.26 6.36 -1.92
C HIS A 273 -6.35 5.18 -2.27
N THR A 274 -6.82 4.28 -3.13
CA THR A 274 -5.98 3.24 -3.72
C THR A 274 -5.68 3.55 -5.16
N ALA A 275 -4.50 3.14 -5.62
CA ALA A 275 -4.12 3.17 -7.01
C ALA A 275 -3.65 1.78 -7.44
N THR A 276 -4.00 1.35 -8.64
CA THR A 276 -3.47 0.10 -9.19
C THR A 276 -3.18 0.24 -10.68
N TYR A 277 -1.98 -0.16 -11.05
CA TYR A 277 -1.58 -0.28 -12.44
C TYR A 277 -2.33 -1.44 -13.12
N ILE A 278 -2.99 -1.12 -14.23
CA ILE A 278 -3.68 -2.06 -15.11
C ILE A 278 -2.81 -2.24 -16.35
N ASP A 279 -2.28 -3.44 -16.47
CA ASP A 279 -1.55 -3.91 -17.64
C ASP A 279 -2.54 -4.55 -18.62
N ASN A 280 -2.77 -3.91 -19.77
CA ASN A 280 -3.70 -4.46 -20.78
C ASN A 280 -3.04 -5.50 -21.71
N LYS A 281 -1.82 -5.94 -21.40
CA LYS A 281 -1.07 -7.04 -22.02
C LYS A 281 -0.91 -6.95 -23.55
N THR A 282 -0.99 -5.77 -24.13
CA THR A 282 -0.63 -5.54 -25.53
C THR A 282 0.90 -5.45 -25.63
N PRO A 283 1.58 -6.36 -26.36
CA PRO A 283 3.05 -6.49 -26.31
C PRO A 283 3.83 -5.26 -26.81
N THR A 284 3.17 -4.30 -27.45
CA THR A 284 3.81 -3.21 -28.19
C THR A 284 3.20 -1.83 -27.97
N ASN A 285 2.15 -1.68 -27.16
CA ASN A 285 1.48 -0.39 -26.99
C ASN A 285 1.10 -0.11 -25.53
N THR A 286 1.81 0.84 -24.90
CA THR A 286 1.49 1.36 -23.57
C THR A 286 0.26 2.29 -23.57
N ALA A 287 -0.32 2.61 -24.74
CA ALA A 287 -1.52 3.47 -24.85
C ALA A 287 -2.79 2.87 -24.23
N ASP A 288 -2.80 1.57 -23.97
CA ASP A 288 -3.94 0.90 -23.36
C ASP A 288 -3.74 0.60 -21.87
N ASP A 289 -2.55 0.87 -21.32
CA ASP A 289 -2.28 0.75 -19.89
C ASP A 289 -2.92 1.93 -19.14
N ALA A 290 -3.27 1.72 -17.87
CA ALA A 290 -3.83 2.76 -17.03
C ALA A 290 -3.44 2.58 -15.57
N VAL A 291 -3.47 3.65 -14.79
CA VAL A 291 -3.56 3.54 -13.32
C VAL A 291 -4.97 3.86 -12.91
N LEU A 292 -5.68 2.88 -12.34
CA LEU A 292 -7.01 3.10 -11.77
C LEU A 292 -6.86 3.63 -10.34
N ILE A 293 -7.46 4.78 -10.09
CA ILE A 293 -7.42 5.50 -8.81
C ILE A 293 -8.85 5.49 -8.25
N THR A 294 -9.05 4.91 -7.07
CA THR A 294 -10.38 4.64 -6.52
C THR A 294 -10.52 5.11 -5.07
N GLY A 295 -11.69 5.66 -4.76
CA GLY A 295 -12.09 6.01 -3.40
C GLY A 295 -11.25 7.11 -2.76
N GLY A 296 -10.99 6.99 -1.47
CA GLY A 296 -10.33 8.00 -0.66
C GLY A 296 -11.30 8.95 0.03
N LEU A 297 -10.71 9.91 0.74
CA LEU A 297 -11.40 10.95 1.49
C LEU A 297 -11.14 12.33 0.87
N ASP A 298 -12.12 13.21 0.99
CA ASP A 298 -11.94 14.64 0.77
C ASP A 298 -11.34 15.36 2.00
N GLU A 299 -11.20 16.68 1.92
CA GLU A 299 -10.72 17.53 3.01
C GLU A 299 -11.63 17.53 4.25
N LYS A 300 -12.93 17.24 4.09
CA LYS A 300 -13.95 17.21 5.15
C LYS A 300 -14.13 15.81 5.75
N GLY A 301 -13.47 14.79 5.18
CA GLY A 301 -13.58 13.41 5.58
C GLY A 301 -14.74 12.64 4.93
N PHE A 302 -15.38 13.19 3.89
CA PHE A 302 -16.35 12.45 3.10
C PHE A 302 -15.64 11.43 2.21
N THR A 303 -16.21 10.23 2.14
CA THR A 303 -15.68 9.11 1.35
C THR A 303 -16.15 9.22 -0.10
N TYR A 304 -15.24 8.96 -1.03
CA TYR A 304 -15.58 8.90 -2.45
C TYR A 304 -15.93 7.48 -2.89
N SER A 305 -16.97 7.37 -3.73
CA SER A 305 -17.21 6.21 -4.61
C SER A 305 -16.70 6.45 -6.03
N SER A 306 -16.20 7.66 -6.32
CA SER A 306 -15.67 8.02 -7.63
C SER A 306 -14.29 7.40 -7.90
N ALA A 307 -13.97 7.28 -9.18
CA ALA A 307 -12.68 6.81 -9.64
C ALA A 307 -12.18 7.66 -10.82
N ASP A 308 -10.86 7.66 -11.01
CA ASP A 308 -10.16 8.27 -12.13
C ASP A 308 -9.20 7.24 -12.74
N PHE A 309 -9.04 7.26 -14.06
CA PHE A 309 -7.90 6.65 -14.71
C PHE A 309 -6.80 7.69 -14.90
N TYR A 310 -5.55 7.30 -14.71
CA TYR A 310 -4.42 7.99 -15.30
C TYR A 310 -3.96 7.20 -16.52
N ASP A 311 -3.90 7.87 -17.68
CA ASP A 311 -3.38 7.34 -18.92
C ASP A 311 -1.88 7.67 -19.01
N PRO A 312 -0.97 6.69 -18.88
CA PRO A 312 0.48 6.93 -18.89
C PRO A 312 1.02 7.34 -20.25
N PHE A 313 0.30 7.04 -21.34
CA PHE A 313 0.72 7.41 -22.69
C PHE A 313 0.39 8.87 -22.99
N MET A 314 -0.80 9.31 -22.60
CA MET A 314 -1.22 10.70 -22.75
C MET A 314 -0.74 11.61 -21.63
N GLY A 315 -0.36 11.05 -20.48
CA GLY A 315 0.07 11.79 -19.30
C GLY A 315 -1.03 12.63 -18.67
N ARG A 316 -2.27 12.12 -18.63
CA ARG A 316 -3.44 12.85 -18.10
C ARG A 316 -4.42 11.96 -17.33
N PHE A 317 -5.23 12.59 -16.48
CA PHE A 317 -6.36 11.95 -15.82
C PHE A 317 -7.62 11.95 -16.68
N VAL A 318 -8.40 10.89 -16.56
CA VAL A 318 -9.70 10.71 -17.21
C VAL A 318 -10.71 10.20 -16.17
N PRO A 319 -11.84 10.90 -15.93
CA PRO A 319 -12.87 10.42 -15.02
C PRO A 319 -13.42 9.07 -15.47
N VAL A 320 -13.70 8.19 -14.51
CA VAL A 320 -14.47 6.97 -14.79
C VAL A 320 -15.96 7.32 -14.79
N GLY A 321 -16.67 7.04 -15.89
CA GLY A 321 -18.09 7.40 -16.03
C GLY A 321 -19.02 6.67 -15.04
N SER A 322 -18.64 5.48 -14.59
CA SER A 322 -19.38 4.68 -13.60
C SER A 322 -18.78 4.79 -12.21
N HIS A 323 -19.63 4.92 -11.19
CA HIS A 323 -19.21 5.05 -9.80
C HIS A 323 -19.15 3.68 -9.11
N LEU A 324 -18.30 3.55 -8.09
CA LEU A 324 -18.33 2.38 -7.20
C LEU A 324 -19.70 2.29 -6.51
N PRO A 325 -20.21 1.09 -6.22
CA PRO A 325 -21.54 0.95 -5.60
C PRO A 325 -21.52 1.41 -4.13
N LYS A 326 -20.33 1.57 -3.54
CA LYS A 326 -20.10 2.13 -2.20
C LYS A 326 -18.79 2.92 -2.17
N ALA A 327 -18.76 3.98 -1.37
CA ALA A 327 -17.57 4.78 -1.13
C ALA A 327 -16.57 4.07 -0.18
N VAL A 328 -15.27 4.22 -0.43
CA VAL A 328 -14.20 3.39 0.18
C VAL A 328 -12.92 4.20 0.45
N PHE A 329 -12.16 3.93 1.52
CA PHE A 329 -10.87 4.59 1.86
C PHE A 329 -9.95 3.68 2.70
N ARG A 330 -8.63 3.91 2.70
CA ARG A 330 -7.60 3.12 3.42
C ARG A 330 -7.58 1.61 3.08
N HIS A 331 -7.79 1.26 1.81
CA HIS A 331 -7.60 -0.12 1.34
C HIS A 331 -6.12 -0.39 1.02
N ALA A 332 -5.67 -1.64 1.22
CA ALA A 332 -4.26 -2.02 1.11
C ALA A 332 -3.67 -1.78 -0.31
N GLN A 333 -2.47 -1.19 -0.34
CA GLN A 333 -1.69 -0.79 -1.53
C GLN A 333 -1.07 -1.93 -2.35
N ASN A 334 -1.37 -3.20 -2.06
CA ASN A 334 -0.68 -4.32 -2.73
C ASN A 334 -1.53 -4.93 -3.81
N ARG A 335 -0.92 -5.12 -4.99
CA ARG A 335 -1.47 -5.78 -6.19
C ARG A 335 -2.50 -6.87 -5.83
N TRP A 336 -3.77 -6.54 -5.95
CA TRP A 336 -4.84 -7.53 -6.02
C TRP A 336 -5.34 -7.65 -7.45
N LEU A 337 -5.72 -8.88 -7.79
CA LEU A 337 -6.00 -9.34 -9.13
C LEU A 337 -7.24 -8.63 -9.72
N PHE A 338 -7.00 -7.84 -10.76
CA PHE A 338 -8.01 -7.52 -11.76
C PHE A 338 -8.14 -8.71 -12.70
N LEU A 339 -9.24 -9.47 -12.61
CA LEU A 339 -9.55 -10.50 -13.58
C LEU A 339 -10.07 -9.82 -14.86
N ILE A 340 -9.16 -9.48 -15.78
CA ILE A 340 -9.53 -9.08 -17.14
C ILE A 340 -10.08 -10.34 -17.83
N ILE A 341 -11.40 -10.41 -17.98
CA ILE A 341 -12.02 -11.36 -18.91
C ILE A 341 -11.72 -10.81 -20.31
N PRO A 342 -11.11 -11.58 -21.23
CA PRO A 342 -10.83 -11.15 -22.58
C PRO A 342 -12.14 -11.14 -23.39
N THR A 343 -12.99 -10.18 -23.07
CA THR A 343 -14.07 -9.68 -23.90
C THR A 343 -13.75 -8.20 -24.15
N ARG A 344 -14.32 -7.57 -25.18
CA ARG A 344 -14.09 -6.15 -25.53
C ARG A 344 -14.59 -5.14 -24.47
N GLU A 345 -14.65 -5.55 -23.20
CA GLU A 345 -15.22 -4.86 -22.04
C GLU A 345 -14.29 -5.08 -20.84
N MET A 346 -13.88 -4.01 -20.14
CA MET A 346 -13.25 -4.14 -18.83
C MET A 346 -14.32 -4.38 -17.77
N ARG A 347 -14.30 -5.57 -17.15
CA ARG A 347 -15.23 -5.93 -16.08
C ARG A 347 -14.55 -5.78 -14.72
N LEU A 348 -15.02 -4.83 -13.93
CA LEU A 348 -14.59 -4.62 -12.55
C LEU A 348 -15.46 -5.49 -11.64
N MET A 349 -14.84 -6.43 -10.93
CA MET A 349 -15.48 -7.16 -9.85
C MET A 349 -15.05 -6.53 -8.53
N VAL A 350 -15.83 -5.56 -8.04
CA VAL A 350 -15.70 -5.04 -6.67
C VAL A 350 -16.51 -5.96 -5.79
N ILE A 351 -15.84 -6.74 -4.95
CA ILE A 351 -16.57 -7.42 -3.86
C ILE A 351 -16.75 -6.39 -2.75
N LEU A 352 -17.96 -5.87 -2.64
CA LEU A 352 -18.40 -5.13 -1.48
C LEU A 352 -18.89 -6.13 -0.43
N LEU A 353 -18.30 -6.13 0.76
CA LEU A 353 -18.89 -6.78 1.93
C LEU A 353 -19.41 -5.69 2.87
N GLU A 354 -20.66 -5.85 3.31
CA GLU A 354 -21.26 -4.98 4.32
C GLU A 354 -20.64 -5.22 5.70
N PRO A 355 -20.39 -4.18 6.51
CA PRO A 355 -20.15 -4.35 7.93
C PRO A 355 -21.51 -4.49 8.62
N GLN A 356 -22.11 -5.68 8.51
CA GLN A 356 -23.11 -6.10 9.49
C GLN A 356 -22.35 -6.95 10.51
N ILE A 357 -22.47 -6.52 11.76
CA ILE A 357 -22.17 -7.24 13.00
C ILE A 357 -21.94 -8.74 12.75
N CYS A 358 -20.70 -9.21 12.99
CA CYS A 358 -20.26 -10.61 12.95
C CYS A 358 -21.38 -11.66 12.81
N LEU A 359 -21.89 -11.89 11.60
CA LEU A 359 -22.77 -13.01 11.25
C LEU A 359 -22.92 -13.10 9.73
N GLU A 360 -22.58 -14.28 9.21
CA GLU A 360 -22.83 -14.83 7.86
C GLU A 360 -22.45 -14.01 6.61
N LEU A 361 -21.64 -14.66 5.76
CA LEU A 361 -21.32 -14.24 4.39
C LEU A 361 -22.56 -14.32 3.49
N GLU A 362 -23.13 -13.18 3.08
CA GLU A 362 -23.91 -13.11 1.84
C GLU A 362 -23.04 -12.51 0.72
N LEU A 363 -22.76 -13.34 -0.29
CA LEU A 363 -22.07 -12.94 -1.52
C LEU A 363 -23.05 -12.19 -2.45
N TYR A 364 -23.00 -10.86 -2.47
CA TYR A 364 -23.57 -10.09 -3.57
C TYR A 364 -22.55 -9.98 -4.70
N THR A 365 -22.79 -10.70 -5.79
CA THR A 365 -22.09 -10.50 -7.06
C THR A 365 -22.78 -9.34 -7.79
N GLN A 366 -22.17 -8.16 -7.81
CA GLN A 366 -22.59 -7.07 -8.70
C GLN A 366 -21.50 -6.75 -9.71
N GLN A 367 -21.91 -6.76 -10.97
CA GLN A 367 -21.09 -6.54 -12.16
C GLN A 367 -20.98 -5.03 -12.41
N ILE A 368 -19.77 -4.49 -12.39
CA ILE A 368 -19.53 -3.10 -12.80
C ILE A 368 -18.82 -3.14 -14.15
N ILE A 369 -19.50 -2.62 -15.17
CA ILE A 369 -18.94 -2.45 -16.51
C ILE A 369 -18.24 -1.09 -16.51
N LEU A 370 -16.90 -1.08 -16.64
CA LEU A 370 -16.12 0.13 -16.78
C LEU A 370 -15.85 0.35 -18.27
N ASP A 371 -16.67 1.15 -18.93
CA ASP A 371 -16.43 1.52 -20.33
C ASP A 371 -15.40 2.65 -20.40
N LYS A 372 -14.23 2.37 -21.00
CA LYS A 372 -13.36 3.40 -21.56
C LYS A 372 -13.96 3.73 -22.93
N GLU A 373 -14.77 4.78 -23.04
CA GLU A 373 -15.07 5.34 -24.36
C GLU A 373 -13.77 5.92 -24.93
N LEU A 374 -13.13 5.14 -25.80
CA LEU A 374 -12.06 5.63 -26.67
C LEU A 374 -12.74 6.48 -27.76
N SER A 375 -12.71 7.81 -27.61
CA SER A 375 -13.06 8.76 -28.67
C SER A 375 -11.91 8.94 -29.65
#